data_AF-A0A6N0KR87-F1
#
_entry.id   AF-A0A6N0KR87-F1
#
_cell.length_a   1.000
_cell.length_b   1.000
_cell.length_c   1.000
_cell.angle_alpha   90.00
_cell.angle_beta   90.00
_cell.angle_gamma   90.00
#
_symmetry.space_group_name_H-M   'P 1'
#
loop_
_entity.id
_entity.type
_entity.pdbx_description
1 polymer ?
#
loop_
_entity_poly.entity_id
_entity_poly.type
_entity_poly.pdbx_seq_one_letter_code
_entity_poly.pdbx_strand_id
1 'polypeptide(L)'
;MRLIGLALGLLLGALAQAGEAPGEALYRQHCQACHGAGRLGGSGPTLLPESLSRLKPAQAREVILHGRPATQMAGFAGQLDDAAADALVAYLYQTPPREPQWSAEDIRASQVQPHPLATLPSRPRFEADPLNLFVVVESGDHHVTILDGDRFEPIARFPSRYALHGGPKFSPDGRLVYFASRDGWVTLYDLYNLKVVAEVRAGLNTRNLAVSDDGRWVLVGNYLPGNLVLLDARDLSLVQVIPAADAQGQASRVSAVYTAPPRHSFVVALKDVHELWELPYANGKPVAPKRLAVADYLDDFSFSPDYRYLLGSSRQARGGEVIELDSGARVASIPLSGMPHLGSGIYWKRDGRWVFATPNIRRGVISVIDLQNWKPLKEIVTDGPGFFMRSHADSPYAWTDTFLGKKHDEILLIDKQTLEIAHRLRPSPGKVAGHVEFTRDGRYALLSVWDRDGALVVYDAHSLEEVKRLPMNKPSGKYNVGNKIGYAEGTSH
;
A
#
# COMPACT_ATOMS: atom_id res chain seq x y z
N MET A 1 -48.20 -3.17 75.72
CA MET A 1 -48.82 -3.95 74.61
C MET A 1 -48.93 -3.01 73.41
N ARG A 2 -48.25 -3.33 72.29
CA ARG A 2 -48.31 -2.66 70.96
C ARG A 2 -47.67 -1.24 70.88
N LEU A 3 -46.93 -0.82 69.85
CA LEU A 3 -46.68 -1.35 68.50
C LEU A 3 -45.36 -0.78 67.92
N ILE A 4 -44.75 -1.58 67.05
CA ILE A 4 -43.54 -1.39 66.24
C ILE A 4 -43.87 -0.59 64.97
N GLY A 5 -42.91 0.16 64.42
CA GLY A 5 -42.90 0.52 62.99
C GLY A 5 -42.22 1.84 62.63
N LEU A 6 -40.88 1.89 62.66
CA LEU A 6 -40.09 3.05 62.22
C LEU A 6 -39.74 2.93 60.73
N ALA A 7 -40.11 3.97 59.99
CA ALA A 7 -39.52 4.57 58.78
C ALA A 7 -38.84 3.68 57.70
N LEU A 8 -39.48 3.69 56.53
CA LEU A 8 -38.97 3.27 55.23
C LEU A 8 -37.81 4.19 54.78
N GLY A 9 -36.59 3.66 54.66
CA GLY A 9 -35.44 4.36 54.10
C GLY A 9 -35.40 4.25 52.57
N LEU A 10 -35.56 5.38 51.88
CA LEU A 10 -35.29 5.52 50.45
C LEU A 10 -33.76 5.55 50.21
N LEU A 11 -33.23 4.48 49.62
CA LEU A 11 -31.89 4.46 49.02
C LEU A 11 -31.96 5.07 47.61
N LEU A 12 -31.62 6.35 47.48
CA LEU A 12 -31.27 6.96 46.20
C LEU A 12 -29.84 6.57 45.84
N GLY A 13 -29.70 5.63 44.90
CA GLY A 13 -28.42 5.32 44.27
C GLY A 13 -27.96 6.48 43.41
N ALA A 14 -26.77 7.01 43.70
CA ALA A 14 -26.07 7.95 42.82
C ALA A 14 -25.67 7.22 41.53
N LEU A 15 -26.28 7.60 40.41
CA LEU A 15 -25.78 7.28 39.09
C LEU A 15 -24.44 8.01 38.90
N ALA A 16 -23.33 7.25 38.89
CA ALA A 16 -22.04 7.77 38.49
C ALA A 16 -22.13 8.23 37.03
N GLN A 17 -22.05 9.53 36.79
CA GLN A 17 -21.72 10.06 35.47
C GLN A 17 -20.30 9.60 35.15
N ALA A 18 -20.13 8.80 34.10
CA ALA A 18 -18.81 8.47 33.58
C ALA A 18 -18.17 9.78 33.07
N GLY A 19 -17.26 10.34 33.84
CA GLY A 19 -16.48 11.51 33.45
C GLY A 19 -15.62 11.20 32.23
N GLU A 20 -15.47 12.19 31.34
CA GLU A 20 -14.62 12.10 30.16
C GLU A 20 -13.17 11.80 30.54
N ALA A 21 -12.53 10.86 29.83
CA ALA A 21 -11.15 10.51 30.12
C ALA A 21 -10.23 11.73 29.87
N PRO A 22 -9.22 12.00 30.71
CA PRO A 22 -8.37 13.19 30.58
C PRO A 22 -7.75 13.38 29.18
N GLY A 23 -7.39 12.28 28.51
CA GLY A 23 -6.84 12.32 27.16
C GLY A 23 -7.83 12.78 26.07
N GLU A 24 -9.13 12.50 26.24
CA GLU A 24 -10.16 12.94 25.27
C GLU A 24 -10.38 14.46 25.35
N ALA A 25 -10.44 15.00 26.56
CA ALA A 25 -10.54 16.44 26.78
C ALA A 25 -9.32 17.19 26.21
N LEU A 26 -8.11 16.67 26.48
CA LEU A 26 -6.87 17.19 25.92
C LEU A 26 -6.86 17.12 24.38
N TYR A 27 -7.37 16.04 23.80
CA TYR A 27 -7.47 15.88 22.36
C TYR A 27 -8.35 16.96 21.73
N ARG A 28 -9.52 17.23 22.32
CA ARG A 28 -10.43 18.29 21.85
C ARG A 28 -9.78 19.68 21.94
N GLN A 29 -9.04 19.93 23.01
CA GLN A 29 -8.38 21.22 23.25
C GLN A 29 -7.20 21.48 22.30
N HIS A 30 -6.33 20.49 22.10
CA HIS A 30 -5.02 20.70 21.45
C HIS A 30 -4.89 20.08 20.07
N CYS A 31 -5.66 19.04 19.74
CA CYS A 31 -5.39 18.18 18.59
C CYS A 31 -6.51 18.19 17.53
N GLN A 32 -7.78 18.30 17.97
CA GLN A 32 -8.95 18.14 17.10
C GLN A 32 -8.98 19.15 15.95
N ALA A 33 -8.45 20.37 16.14
CA ALA A 33 -8.42 21.41 15.12
C ALA A 33 -7.74 20.95 13.81
N CYS A 34 -6.72 20.09 13.91
CA CYS A 34 -6.00 19.55 12.75
C CYS A 34 -6.39 18.09 12.46
N HIS A 35 -6.59 17.28 13.50
CA HIS A 35 -6.78 15.83 13.38
C HIS A 35 -8.25 15.39 13.34
N GLY A 36 -9.17 16.34 13.30
CA GLY A 36 -10.61 16.12 13.13
C GLY A 36 -11.32 15.60 14.37
N ALA A 37 -12.64 15.77 14.44
CA ALA A 37 -13.43 15.15 15.50
C ALA A 37 -13.28 13.62 15.45
N GLY A 38 -13.15 12.99 16.62
CA GLY A 38 -13.04 11.53 16.72
C GLY A 38 -11.77 10.93 16.10
N ARG A 39 -10.70 11.72 15.88
CA ARG A 39 -9.41 11.28 15.30
C ARG A 39 -9.47 10.93 13.81
N LEU A 40 -10.50 11.39 13.10
CA LEU A 40 -10.76 10.99 11.70
C LEU A 40 -9.93 11.73 10.65
N GLY A 41 -9.02 12.62 11.07
CA GLY A 41 -8.17 13.39 10.18
C GLY A 41 -8.83 14.69 9.67
N GLY A 42 -7.99 15.60 9.20
CA GLY A 42 -8.36 16.92 8.70
C GLY A 42 -7.19 17.50 7.89
N SER A 43 -6.64 18.63 8.33
CA SER A 43 -5.34 19.12 7.83
C SER A 43 -4.17 18.25 8.31
N GLY A 44 -4.31 17.61 9.48
CA GLY A 44 -3.44 16.57 10.00
C GLY A 44 -3.97 15.17 9.71
N PRO A 45 -3.13 14.12 9.80
CA PRO A 45 -3.52 12.75 9.50
C PRO A 45 -4.53 12.19 10.51
N THR A 46 -5.24 11.13 10.10
CA THR A 46 -6.04 10.27 11.00
C THR A 46 -5.17 9.69 12.12
N LEU A 47 -5.68 9.72 13.36
CA LEU A 47 -4.97 9.25 14.56
C LEU A 47 -5.68 8.08 15.27
N LEU A 48 -6.43 7.27 14.53
CA LEU A 48 -7.00 6.03 15.03
C LEU A 48 -5.92 4.96 15.28
N PRO A 49 -6.15 3.97 16.17
CA PRO A 49 -5.17 2.93 16.45
C PRO A 49 -4.64 2.21 15.21
N GLU A 50 -5.51 1.94 14.22
CA GLU A 50 -5.13 1.30 12.95
C GLU A 50 -4.23 2.19 12.10
N SER A 51 -4.44 3.52 12.16
CA SER A 51 -3.62 4.52 11.47
C SER A 51 -2.23 4.61 12.09
N LEU A 52 -2.15 4.48 13.42
CA LEU A 52 -0.93 4.50 14.20
C LEU A 52 -0.23 3.14 14.33
N SER A 53 -0.75 2.08 13.69
CA SER A 53 -0.21 0.70 13.78
C SER A 53 1.30 0.54 13.51
N ARG A 54 1.91 1.49 12.79
CA ARG A 54 3.35 1.51 12.47
C ARG A 54 4.17 2.50 13.30
N LEU A 55 3.54 3.26 14.17
CA LEU A 55 4.17 4.20 15.08
C LEU A 55 4.05 3.64 16.50
N LYS A 56 5.17 3.48 17.22
CA LYS A 56 5.11 3.01 18.61
C LYS A 56 4.59 4.13 19.52
N PRO A 57 3.87 3.82 20.63
CA PRO A 57 3.39 4.84 21.57
C PRO A 57 4.47 5.82 22.05
N ALA A 58 5.67 5.32 22.37
CA ALA A 58 6.80 6.18 22.75
C ALA A 58 7.21 7.15 21.63
N GLN A 59 7.18 6.72 20.36
CA GLN A 59 7.47 7.61 19.23
C GLN A 59 6.35 8.62 19.00
N ALA A 60 5.09 8.23 19.22
CA ALA A 60 3.97 9.16 19.20
C ALA A 60 4.11 10.24 20.29
N ARG A 61 4.54 9.85 21.49
CA ARG A 61 4.85 10.76 22.60
C ARG A 61 5.91 11.80 22.20
N GLU A 62 7.02 11.35 21.62
CA GLU A 62 8.08 12.24 21.13
C GLU A 62 7.54 13.23 20.08
N VAL A 63 6.69 12.76 19.15
CA VAL A 63 6.05 13.63 18.16
C VAL A 63 5.08 14.62 18.81
N ILE A 64 4.35 14.23 19.85
CA ILE A 64 3.46 15.14 20.59
C ILE A 64 4.29 16.23 21.28
N LEU A 65 5.39 15.86 21.94
CA LEU A 65 6.18 16.80 22.72
C LEU A 65 7.06 17.71 21.85
N HIS A 66 7.66 17.18 20.79
CA HIS A 66 8.70 17.86 20.01
C HIS A 66 8.30 18.14 18.56
N GLY A 67 7.14 17.64 18.13
CA GLY A 67 6.64 17.84 16.78
C GLY A 67 7.40 17.02 15.73
N ARG A 68 7.21 17.39 14.46
CA ARG A 68 8.04 16.92 13.34
C ARG A 68 8.68 18.11 12.64
N PRO A 69 10.01 18.16 12.50
CA PRO A 69 10.70 19.25 11.83
C PRO A 69 10.15 19.51 10.42
N ALA A 70 10.02 20.79 10.05
CA ALA A 70 9.50 21.23 8.75
C ALA A 70 8.10 20.72 8.40
N THR A 71 7.24 20.52 9.41
CA THR A 71 5.82 20.19 9.22
C THR A 71 4.94 21.12 10.04
N GLN A 72 3.61 21.07 9.79
CA GLN A 72 2.63 21.76 10.64
C GLN A 72 2.42 21.10 12.02
N MET A 73 3.01 19.92 12.26
CA MET A 73 2.95 19.25 13.56
C MET A 73 3.98 19.85 14.52
N ALA A 74 3.60 20.92 15.21
CA ALA A 74 4.42 21.55 16.26
C ALA A 74 4.52 20.67 17.52
N GLY A 75 5.55 20.90 18.34
CA GLY A 75 5.70 20.25 19.64
C GLY A 75 4.91 20.96 20.74
N PHE A 76 4.33 20.18 21.65
CA PHE A 76 3.50 20.65 22.75
C PHE A 76 4.19 20.55 24.13
N ALA A 77 5.50 20.28 24.20
CA ALA A 77 6.23 20.18 25.47
C ALA A 77 6.15 21.43 26.37
N GLY A 78 5.88 22.61 25.79
CA GLY A 78 5.66 23.85 26.55
C GLY A 78 4.22 24.05 27.05
N GLN A 79 3.28 23.16 26.69
CA GLN A 79 1.85 23.28 26.97
C GLN A 79 1.27 22.05 27.68
N LEU A 80 1.95 20.91 27.59
CA LEU A 80 1.56 19.65 28.20
C LEU A 80 2.64 19.20 29.17
N ASP A 81 2.23 18.81 30.38
CA ASP A 81 3.11 18.06 31.28
C ASP A 81 3.23 16.59 30.85
N ASP A 82 4.12 15.84 31.51
CA ASP A 82 4.38 14.44 31.17
C ASP A 82 3.13 13.56 31.29
N ALA A 83 2.28 13.81 32.30
CA ALA A 83 1.07 13.05 32.53
C ALA A 83 0.00 13.32 31.47
N ALA A 84 -0.13 14.58 31.02
CA ALA A 84 -1.02 14.97 29.93
C ALA A 84 -0.56 14.38 28.59
N ALA A 85 0.75 14.36 28.33
CA ALA A 85 1.31 13.70 27.15
C ALA A 85 1.00 12.20 27.17
N ASP A 86 1.17 11.52 28.31
CA ASP A 86 0.86 10.10 28.46
C ASP A 86 -0.64 9.81 28.31
N ALA A 87 -1.51 10.69 28.84
CA ALA A 87 -2.95 10.58 28.70
C ALA A 87 -3.41 10.72 27.24
N LEU A 88 -2.82 11.65 26.48
CA LEU A 88 -3.06 11.78 25.04
C LEU A 88 -2.62 10.53 24.29
N VAL A 89 -1.41 10.02 24.57
CA VAL A 89 -0.93 8.78 23.95
C VAL A 89 -1.87 7.63 24.26
N ALA A 90 -2.30 7.45 25.51
CA ALA A 90 -3.26 6.43 25.89
C ALA A 90 -4.57 6.55 25.09
N TYR A 91 -5.11 7.77 24.99
CA TYR A 91 -6.34 8.04 24.22
C TYR A 91 -6.19 7.71 22.74
N LEU A 92 -5.09 8.12 22.10
CA LEU A 92 -4.86 7.87 20.66
C LEU A 92 -4.80 6.38 20.31
N TYR A 93 -4.24 5.56 21.21
CA TYR A 93 -4.12 4.10 21.00
C TYR A 93 -5.31 3.31 21.57
N GLN A 94 -6.23 3.96 22.27
CA GLN A 94 -7.46 3.34 22.73
C GLN A 94 -8.48 3.21 21.58
N THR A 95 -9.04 2.01 21.41
CA THR A 95 -10.16 1.76 20.51
C THR A 95 -11.35 2.63 20.91
N PRO A 96 -11.92 3.44 19.98
CA PRO A 96 -13.11 4.23 20.30
C PRO A 96 -14.29 3.35 20.75
N PRO A 97 -15.20 3.86 21.58
CA PRO A 97 -16.32 3.08 22.12
C PRO A 97 -17.32 2.61 21.04
N ARG A 98 -17.32 3.26 19.88
CA ARG A 98 -18.02 2.82 18.67
C ARG A 98 -17.06 2.92 17.49
N GLU A 99 -17.08 1.91 16.62
CA GLU A 99 -16.27 1.92 15.41
C GLU A 99 -16.68 3.12 14.52
N PRO A 100 -15.73 3.95 14.09
CA PRO A 100 -16.00 5.06 13.19
C PRO A 100 -16.64 4.58 11.89
N GLN A 101 -17.67 5.29 11.45
CA GLN A 101 -18.35 5.01 10.19
C GLN A 101 -17.83 5.96 9.09
N TRP A 102 -17.95 5.51 7.84
CA TRP A 102 -17.72 6.32 6.65
C TRP A 102 -18.69 5.85 5.57
N SER A 103 -19.83 6.54 5.46
CA SER A 103 -20.95 6.13 4.64
C SER A 103 -20.77 6.50 3.16
N ALA A 104 -21.72 6.07 2.32
CA ALA A 104 -21.78 6.50 0.93
C ALA A 104 -21.96 8.04 0.82
N GLU A 105 -22.66 8.65 1.76
CA GLU A 105 -22.88 10.10 1.83
C GLU A 105 -21.57 10.82 2.18
N ASP A 106 -20.81 10.30 3.14
CA ASP A 106 -19.49 10.85 3.50
C ASP A 106 -18.51 10.78 2.33
N ILE A 107 -18.48 9.65 1.61
CA ILE A 107 -17.66 9.48 0.40
C ILE A 107 -18.04 10.52 -0.64
N ARG A 108 -19.32 10.66 -0.99
CA ARG A 108 -19.78 11.65 -1.99
C ARG A 108 -19.48 13.08 -1.57
N ALA A 109 -19.68 13.41 -0.29
CA ALA A 109 -19.41 14.75 0.25
C ALA A 109 -17.92 15.12 0.24
N SER A 110 -17.03 14.12 0.25
CA SER A 110 -15.58 14.34 0.19
C SER A 110 -15.02 14.58 -1.21
N GLN A 111 -15.81 14.35 -2.26
CA GLN A 111 -15.32 14.44 -3.64
C GLN A 111 -15.05 15.89 -4.04
N VAL A 112 -13.89 16.11 -4.66
CA VAL A 112 -13.52 17.38 -5.30
C VAL A 112 -12.98 17.13 -6.70
N GLN A 113 -13.25 18.04 -7.64
CA GLN A 113 -12.82 17.94 -9.03
C GLN A 113 -12.17 19.25 -9.50
N PRO A 114 -10.92 19.54 -9.09
CA PRO A 114 -10.26 20.80 -9.45
C PRO A 114 -10.04 20.96 -10.96
N HIS A 115 -9.82 19.86 -11.69
CA HIS A 115 -9.63 19.89 -13.15
C HIS A 115 -10.32 18.69 -13.83
N PRO A 116 -11.66 18.72 -14.00
CA PRO A 116 -12.37 17.62 -14.62
C PRO A 116 -11.81 17.27 -16.00
N LEU A 117 -11.64 15.97 -16.31
CA LEU A 117 -11.02 15.50 -17.57
C LEU A 117 -11.68 16.09 -18.82
N ALA A 118 -13.00 16.30 -18.80
CA ALA A 118 -13.75 16.88 -19.91
C ALA A 118 -13.30 18.30 -20.29
N THR A 119 -12.61 19.00 -19.39
CA THR A 119 -12.08 20.36 -19.62
C THR A 119 -10.62 20.38 -20.05
N LEU A 120 -9.92 19.23 -20.02
CA LEU A 120 -8.50 19.12 -20.29
C LEU A 120 -8.21 18.58 -21.69
N PRO A 121 -7.21 19.12 -22.42
CA PRO A 121 -6.78 18.55 -23.70
C PRO A 121 -6.28 17.11 -23.56
N SER A 122 -6.62 16.26 -24.52
CA SER A 122 -6.18 14.85 -24.56
C SER A 122 -4.84 14.64 -25.27
N ARG A 123 -3.85 15.49 -24.97
CA ARG A 123 -2.49 15.38 -25.50
C ARG A 123 -1.46 15.83 -24.47
N PRO A 124 -0.25 15.25 -24.44
CA PRO A 124 0.84 15.74 -23.60
C PRO A 124 1.15 17.20 -23.91
N ARG A 125 1.50 17.98 -22.88
CA ARG A 125 1.91 19.38 -23.01
C ARG A 125 3.41 19.60 -22.74
N PHE A 126 4.20 18.56 -22.89
CA PHE A 126 5.64 18.48 -22.65
C PHE A 126 6.28 17.56 -23.69
N GLU A 127 7.60 17.61 -23.79
CA GLU A 127 8.38 16.88 -24.80
C GLU A 127 8.77 15.45 -24.39
N ALA A 128 8.89 15.19 -23.07
CA ALA A 128 9.27 13.87 -22.54
C ALA A 128 8.31 12.76 -23.04
N ASP A 129 8.84 11.56 -23.36
CA ASP A 129 8.01 10.42 -23.74
C ASP A 129 7.04 10.07 -22.60
N PRO A 130 5.72 10.20 -22.78
CA PRO A 130 4.75 9.87 -21.74
C PRO A 130 4.86 8.42 -21.27
N LEU A 131 5.30 7.50 -22.13
CA LEU A 131 5.45 6.09 -21.81
C LEU A 131 6.74 5.76 -21.07
N ASN A 132 7.71 6.68 -21.01
CA ASN A 132 8.91 6.51 -20.21
C ASN A 132 8.93 7.40 -18.94
N LEU A 133 7.82 8.06 -18.61
CA LEU A 133 7.73 8.82 -17.37
C LEU A 133 7.85 7.91 -16.14
N PHE A 134 8.47 8.44 -15.09
CA PHE A 134 8.40 7.85 -13.76
C PHE A 134 7.54 8.71 -12.85
N VAL A 135 6.66 8.03 -12.12
CA VAL A 135 5.96 8.60 -10.96
C VAL A 135 6.77 8.25 -9.72
N VAL A 136 7.40 9.24 -9.10
CA VAL A 136 8.30 9.07 -7.93
C VAL A 136 7.60 9.56 -6.67
N VAL A 137 7.49 8.71 -5.66
CA VAL A 137 6.84 9.05 -4.37
C VAL A 137 7.88 9.49 -3.34
N GLU A 138 7.81 10.75 -2.92
CA GLU A 138 8.67 11.35 -1.89
C GLU A 138 7.96 11.29 -0.54
N SER A 139 8.24 10.24 0.24
CA SER A 139 7.46 9.93 1.45
C SER A 139 7.79 10.81 2.64
N GLY A 140 8.96 11.46 2.64
CA GLY A 140 9.46 12.23 3.76
C GLY A 140 8.79 13.58 3.93
N ASP A 141 8.41 14.22 2.82
CA ASP A 141 7.75 15.52 2.77
C ASP A 141 6.42 15.49 1.99
N HIS A 142 5.92 14.30 1.65
CA HIS A 142 4.61 14.06 1.03
C HIS A 142 4.44 14.78 -0.31
N HIS A 143 5.36 14.51 -1.23
CA HIS A 143 5.26 14.96 -2.62
C HIS A 143 5.31 13.80 -3.60
N VAL A 144 4.88 14.07 -4.82
CA VAL A 144 5.11 13.22 -5.97
C VAL A 144 5.84 14.04 -7.04
N THR A 145 6.91 13.47 -7.57
CA THR A 145 7.63 14.01 -8.74
C THR A 145 7.27 13.17 -9.97
N ILE A 146 6.94 13.86 -11.07
CA ILE A 146 6.86 13.27 -12.39
C ILE A 146 8.21 13.52 -13.07
N LEU A 147 8.92 12.44 -13.39
CA LEU A 147 10.27 12.47 -13.92
C LEU A 147 10.28 12.03 -15.38
N ASP A 148 10.96 12.80 -16.24
CA ASP A 148 11.36 12.36 -17.57
C ASP A 148 12.33 11.17 -17.43
N GLY A 149 11.99 10.02 -18.02
CA GLY A 149 12.77 8.79 -17.90
C GLY A 149 13.99 8.69 -18.81
N ASP A 150 14.15 9.60 -19.77
CA ASP A 150 15.31 9.65 -20.67
C ASP A 150 16.35 10.65 -20.15
N ARG A 151 15.87 11.83 -19.74
CA ARG A 151 16.73 12.89 -19.19
C ARG A 151 17.00 12.73 -17.70
N PHE A 152 16.15 11.98 -17.00
CA PHE A 152 16.12 11.90 -15.53
C PHE A 152 15.97 13.29 -14.89
N GLU A 153 15.07 14.11 -15.42
CA GLU A 153 14.78 15.48 -14.95
C GLU A 153 13.30 15.61 -14.55
N PRO A 154 12.99 16.31 -13.45
CA PRO A 154 11.59 16.48 -13.03
C PRO A 154 10.87 17.43 -13.97
N ILE A 155 9.71 17.00 -14.48
CA ILE A 155 8.82 17.83 -15.31
C ILE A 155 7.64 18.39 -14.51
N ALA A 156 7.33 17.79 -13.35
CA ALA A 156 6.41 18.31 -12.37
C ALA A 156 6.73 17.78 -10.97
N ARG A 157 6.34 18.55 -9.96
CA ARG A 157 6.33 18.12 -8.56
C ARG A 157 5.13 18.75 -7.86
N PHE A 158 4.37 17.97 -7.11
CA PHE A 158 3.17 18.45 -6.42
C PHE A 158 3.03 17.80 -5.03
N PRO A 159 2.44 18.52 -4.05
CA PRO A 159 2.15 17.92 -2.75
C PRO A 159 1.10 16.83 -2.92
N SER A 160 1.31 15.69 -2.29
CA SER A 160 0.38 14.57 -2.26
C SER A 160 -0.46 14.58 -0.98
N ARG A 161 -1.47 13.71 -0.94
CA ARG A 161 -2.08 13.30 0.34
C ARG A 161 -1.04 12.63 1.24
N TYR A 162 -1.30 12.66 2.55
CA TYR A 162 -0.37 12.13 3.55
C TYR A 162 -0.23 10.61 3.42
N ALA A 163 1.01 10.11 3.50
CA ALA A 163 1.33 8.68 3.53
C ALA A 163 0.65 7.85 2.42
N LEU A 164 1.01 8.12 1.16
CA LEU A 164 0.66 7.27 0.02
C LEU A 164 1.04 5.80 0.26
N HIS A 165 0.22 4.88 -0.22
CA HIS A 165 0.37 3.44 0.00
C HIS A 165 -0.05 2.59 -1.20
N GLY A 166 0.47 1.35 -1.28
CA GLY A 166 0.03 0.35 -2.26
C GLY A 166 0.54 0.51 -3.69
N GLY A 167 1.38 1.52 -3.95
CA GLY A 167 1.86 1.90 -5.29
C GLY A 167 0.74 2.44 -6.18
N PRO A 168 0.98 3.52 -6.95
CA PRO A 168 -0.01 4.03 -7.86
C PRO A 168 -0.35 3.00 -8.93
N LYS A 169 -1.57 3.09 -9.45
CA LYS A 169 -2.03 2.32 -10.61
C LYS A 169 -2.28 3.26 -11.78
N PHE A 170 -2.24 2.74 -12.99
CA PHE A 170 -2.35 3.54 -14.21
C PHE A 170 -3.63 3.16 -14.97
N SER A 171 -4.15 4.08 -15.77
CA SER A 171 -5.09 3.72 -16.83
C SER A 171 -4.38 2.84 -17.88
N PRO A 172 -5.14 2.06 -18.68
CA PRO A 172 -4.54 1.15 -19.67
C PRO A 172 -3.65 1.85 -20.70
N ASP A 173 -3.95 3.11 -21.03
CA ASP A 173 -3.17 3.96 -21.95
C ASP A 173 -1.97 4.67 -21.29
N GLY A 174 -1.82 4.54 -19.96
CA GLY A 174 -0.76 5.20 -19.20
C GLY A 174 -0.93 6.71 -19.00
N ARG A 175 -2.06 7.31 -19.43
CA ARG A 175 -2.29 8.77 -19.25
C ARG A 175 -2.62 9.14 -17.82
N LEU A 176 -3.46 8.35 -17.16
CA LEU A 176 -3.98 8.63 -15.84
C LEU A 176 -3.24 7.80 -14.80
N VAL A 177 -3.02 8.39 -13.63
CA VAL A 177 -2.44 7.71 -12.48
C VAL A 177 -3.31 7.92 -11.24
N TYR A 178 -3.49 6.85 -10.48
CA TYR A 178 -4.37 6.74 -9.33
C TYR A 178 -3.53 6.45 -8.08
N PHE A 179 -3.62 7.33 -7.08
CA PHE A 179 -2.94 7.17 -5.81
C PHE A 179 -3.94 6.81 -4.72
N ALA A 180 -3.53 5.96 -3.77
CA ALA A 180 -4.24 5.73 -2.52
C ALA A 180 -3.38 6.20 -1.35
N SER A 181 -3.96 6.92 -0.40
CA SER A 181 -3.33 7.23 0.87
C SER A 181 -3.79 6.27 1.97
N ARG A 182 -3.00 6.14 3.04
CA ARG A 182 -3.39 5.29 4.18
C ARG A 182 -4.65 5.76 4.89
N ASP A 183 -4.92 7.07 4.92
CA ASP A 183 -6.09 7.67 5.53
C ASP A 183 -7.32 7.75 4.60
N GLY A 184 -7.23 7.06 3.45
CA GLY A 184 -8.33 6.71 2.56
C GLY A 184 -8.69 7.69 1.47
N TRP A 185 -7.83 8.67 1.21
CA TRP A 185 -7.94 9.49 0.01
C TRP A 185 -7.47 8.73 -1.22
N VAL A 186 -8.23 8.88 -2.30
CA VAL A 186 -7.87 8.50 -3.66
C VAL A 186 -7.67 9.76 -4.47
N THR A 187 -6.54 9.87 -5.16
CA THR A 187 -6.21 11.01 -6.03
C THR A 187 -6.05 10.51 -7.45
N LEU A 188 -6.78 11.12 -8.39
CA LEU A 188 -6.65 10.92 -9.83
C LEU A 188 -5.85 12.07 -10.41
N TYR A 189 -4.79 11.75 -11.14
CA TYR A 189 -3.89 12.72 -11.76
C TYR A 189 -3.76 12.44 -13.26
N ASP A 190 -3.87 13.48 -14.07
CA ASP A 190 -3.65 13.42 -15.53
C ASP A 190 -2.20 13.75 -15.84
N LEU A 191 -1.41 12.74 -16.23
CA LEU A 191 0.01 12.90 -16.54
C LEU A 191 0.20 13.81 -17.74
N TYR A 192 -0.68 13.79 -18.73
CA TYR A 192 -0.52 14.63 -19.94
C TYR A 192 -0.61 16.12 -19.63
N ASN A 193 -1.45 16.49 -18.66
CA ASN A 193 -1.67 17.87 -18.26
C ASN A 193 -0.96 18.25 -16.96
N LEU A 194 -0.31 17.29 -16.30
CA LEU A 194 0.36 17.41 -15.00
C LEU A 194 -0.54 18.12 -13.97
N LYS A 195 -1.77 17.62 -13.82
CA LYS A 195 -2.81 18.18 -12.95
C LYS A 195 -3.57 17.10 -12.21
N VAL A 196 -3.90 17.39 -10.95
CA VAL A 196 -4.92 16.64 -10.20
C VAL A 196 -6.27 16.87 -10.86
N VAL A 197 -6.96 15.80 -11.22
CA VAL A 197 -8.28 15.83 -11.85
C VAL A 197 -9.36 15.83 -10.78
N ALA A 198 -9.27 14.85 -9.87
CA ALA A 198 -10.25 14.59 -8.84
C ALA A 198 -9.60 13.96 -7.61
N GLU A 199 -10.23 14.15 -6.45
CA GLU A 199 -9.93 13.43 -5.23
C GLU A 199 -11.22 13.04 -4.52
N VAL A 200 -11.20 11.89 -3.85
CA VAL A 200 -12.32 11.42 -3.01
C VAL A 200 -11.78 10.62 -1.84
N ARG A 201 -12.43 10.68 -0.69
CA ARG A 201 -12.09 9.84 0.47
C ARG A 201 -12.97 8.60 0.51
N ALA A 202 -12.40 7.45 0.16
CA ALA A 202 -13.10 6.17 0.07
C ALA A 202 -13.21 5.43 1.41
N GLY A 203 -12.40 5.79 2.41
CA GLY A 203 -12.39 5.15 3.72
C GLY A 203 -11.57 5.93 4.74
N LEU A 204 -11.36 5.31 5.90
CA LEU A 204 -10.61 5.88 7.02
C LEU A 204 -9.24 5.21 7.19
N ASN A 205 -9.15 3.93 6.81
CA ASN A 205 -7.89 3.19 6.70
C ASN A 205 -7.90 2.34 5.44
N THR A 206 -7.08 2.68 4.46
CA THR A 206 -7.07 2.06 3.13
C THR A 206 -5.78 1.28 2.89
N ARG A 207 -5.91 0.13 2.22
CA ARG A 207 -4.78 -0.76 1.90
C ARG A 207 -4.17 -0.44 0.55
N ASN A 208 -4.96 -0.60 -0.51
CA ASN A 208 -4.57 -0.29 -1.88
C ASN A 208 -5.83 -0.07 -2.74
N LEU A 209 -5.60 0.18 -4.03
CA LEU A 209 -6.62 0.21 -5.06
C LEU A 209 -6.17 -0.58 -6.29
N ALA A 210 -7.13 -0.91 -7.15
CA ALA A 210 -6.93 -1.55 -8.44
C ALA A 210 -7.75 -0.81 -9.52
N VAL A 211 -7.25 -0.80 -10.76
CA VAL A 211 -7.91 -0.18 -11.92
C VAL A 211 -8.27 -1.28 -12.90
N SER A 212 -9.50 -1.30 -13.41
CA SER A 212 -9.94 -2.32 -14.36
C SER A 212 -9.17 -2.22 -15.67
N ASP A 213 -8.97 -3.34 -16.38
CA ASP A 213 -8.21 -3.34 -17.64
C ASP A 213 -8.91 -2.58 -18.78
N ASP A 214 -10.23 -2.37 -18.66
CA ASP A 214 -11.02 -1.50 -19.55
C ASP A 214 -10.96 0.00 -19.15
N GLY A 215 -10.26 0.33 -18.06
CA GLY A 215 -10.08 1.70 -17.57
C GLY A 215 -11.34 2.38 -17.04
N ARG A 216 -12.42 1.63 -16.78
CA ARG A 216 -13.73 2.17 -16.34
C ARG A 216 -13.88 2.27 -14.83
N TRP A 217 -13.18 1.41 -14.08
CA TRP A 217 -13.43 1.23 -12.65
C TRP A 217 -12.17 1.37 -11.82
N VAL A 218 -12.32 2.00 -10.65
CA VAL A 218 -11.34 1.92 -9.56
C VAL A 218 -12.01 1.18 -8.40
N LEU A 219 -11.41 0.08 -7.95
CA LEU A 219 -11.85 -0.64 -6.76
C LEU A 219 -10.86 -0.36 -5.62
N VAL A 220 -11.35 0.15 -4.50
CA VAL A 220 -10.56 0.50 -3.32
C VAL A 220 -10.81 -0.53 -2.22
N GLY A 221 -9.74 -1.05 -1.60
CA GLY A 221 -9.81 -1.99 -0.48
C GLY A 221 -9.53 -1.33 0.87
N ASN A 222 -10.50 -1.37 1.78
CA ASN A 222 -10.41 -0.73 3.09
C ASN A 222 -10.25 -1.73 4.23
N TYR A 223 -9.45 -1.32 5.22
CA TYR A 223 -9.49 -1.90 6.57
C TYR A 223 -10.59 -1.26 7.41
N LEU A 224 -10.79 0.06 7.27
CA LEU A 224 -11.80 0.77 8.04
C LEU A 224 -12.56 1.75 7.14
N PRO A 225 -13.89 1.60 7.01
CA PRO A 225 -14.66 0.39 7.35
C PRO A 225 -14.18 -0.85 6.58
N GLY A 226 -14.50 -2.06 7.04
CA GLY A 226 -14.21 -3.31 6.33
C GLY A 226 -15.08 -3.46 5.08
N ASN A 227 -14.66 -2.83 3.98
CA ASN A 227 -15.42 -2.81 2.72
C ASN A 227 -14.55 -2.61 1.49
N LEU A 228 -15.18 -2.80 0.32
CA LEU A 228 -14.69 -2.30 -0.96
C LEU A 228 -15.48 -1.06 -1.36
N VAL A 229 -14.83 -0.12 -2.03
CA VAL A 229 -15.48 1.04 -2.65
C VAL A 229 -15.19 1.05 -4.13
N LEU A 230 -16.25 0.98 -4.94
CA LEU A 230 -16.19 1.06 -6.39
C LEU A 230 -16.41 2.51 -6.82
N LEU A 231 -15.47 3.05 -7.58
CA LEU A 231 -15.49 4.41 -8.11
C LEU A 231 -15.44 4.37 -9.65
N ASP A 232 -16.03 5.38 -10.29
CA ASP A 232 -15.80 5.64 -11.71
C ASP A 232 -14.36 6.16 -11.89
N ALA A 233 -13.61 5.53 -12.78
CA ALA A 233 -12.20 5.86 -12.99
C ALA A 233 -11.98 7.24 -13.62
N ARG A 234 -12.99 7.85 -14.23
CA ARG A 234 -12.87 9.11 -14.96
C ARG A 234 -12.93 10.33 -14.06
N ASP A 235 -13.61 10.22 -12.91
CA ASP A 235 -13.87 11.36 -12.04
C ASP A 235 -13.89 11.03 -10.55
N LEU A 236 -13.67 9.75 -10.18
CA LEU A 236 -13.72 9.22 -8.83
C LEU A 236 -15.08 9.34 -8.13
N SER A 237 -16.17 9.48 -8.88
CA SER A 237 -17.52 9.46 -8.31
C SER A 237 -17.84 8.07 -7.76
N LEU A 238 -18.59 8.04 -6.65
CA LEU A 238 -18.99 6.80 -6.00
C LEU A 238 -20.01 6.03 -6.85
N VAL A 239 -19.66 4.80 -7.23
CA VAL A 239 -20.58 3.85 -7.86
C VAL A 239 -21.29 3.01 -6.81
N GLN A 240 -20.54 2.36 -5.92
CA GLN A 240 -21.11 1.50 -4.89
C GLN A 240 -20.13 1.23 -3.73
N VAL A 241 -20.67 1.10 -2.52
CA VAL A 241 -19.97 0.53 -1.36
C VAL A 241 -20.37 -0.93 -1.22
N ILE A 242 -19.40 -1.83 -1.12
CA ILE A 242 -19.62 -3.28 -1.03
C ILE A 242 -19.03 -3.76 0.31
N PRO A 243 -19.86 -4.04 1.33
CA PRO A 243 -19.37 -4.57 2.61
C PRO A 243 -18.58 -5.85 2.41
N ALA A 244 -17.41 -5.95 3.05
CA ALA A 244 -16.61 -7.17 3.04
C ALA A 244 -17.07 -8.07 4.18
N ALA A 245 -17.92 -9.05 3.87
CA ALA A 245 -18.41 -10.04 4.82
C ALA A 245 -18.60 -11.39 4.13
N ASP A 246 -18.22 -12.49 4.80
CA ASP A 246 -18.37 -13.84 4.24
C ASP A 246 -19.84 -14.24 4.01
N ALA A 247 -20.05 -15.42 3.45
CA ALA A 247 -21.40 -15.93 3.20
C ALA A 247 -22.27 -16.06 4.47
N GLN A 248 -21.66 -16.08 5.66
CA GLN A 248 -22.32 -16.16 6.97
C GLN A 248 -22.56 -14.78 7.60
N GLY A 249 -22.10 -13.71 6.96
CA GLY A 249 -22.25 -12.33 7.44
C GLY A 249 -21.16 -11.87 8.41
N GLN A 250 -20.09 -12.65 8.60
CA GLN A 250 -18.95 -12.23 9.40
C GLN A 250 -18.16 -11.15 8.66
N ALA A 251 -18.02 -9.98 9.27
CA ALA A 251 -17.30 -8.86 8.69
C ALA A 251 -15.79 -9.14 8.59
N SER A 252 -15.16 -8.55 7.57
CA SER A 252 -13.73 -8.66 7.31
C SER A 252 -13.13 -7.37 6.79
N ARG A 253 -11.87 -7.11 7.14
CA ARG A 253 -11.03 -6.14 6.45
C ARG A 253 -10.61 -6.67 5.08
N VAL A 254 -10.44 -5.78 4.11
CA VAL A 254 -9.85 -6.13 2.82
C VAL A 254 -8.33 -6.08 2.91
N SER A 255 -7.63 -7.17 2.62
CA SER A 255 -6.16 -7.22 2.69
C SER A 255 -5.51 -6.50 1.51
N ALA A 256 -5.97 -6.82 0.31
CA ALA A 256 -5.53 -6.24 -0.95
C ALA A 256 -6.53 -6.52 -2.08
N VAL A 257 -6.56 -5.63 -3.07
CA VAL A 257 -7.31 -5.77 -4.33
C VAL A 257 -6.36 -5.71 -5.52
N TYR A 258 -6.55 -6.54 -6.54
CA TYR A 258 -5.74 -6.54 -7.75
C TYR A 258 -6.58 -6.81 -8.99
N THR A 259 -6.09 -6.36 -10.14
CA THR A 259 -6.72 -6.58 -11.44
C THR A 259 -6.17 -7.87 -12.06
N ALA A 260 -7.05 -8.69 -12.65
CA ALA A 260 -6.68 -9.82 -13.49
C ALA A 260 -7.14 -9.56 -14.94
N PRO A 261 -6.33 -8.88 -15.77
CA PRO A 261 -6.75 -8.39 -17.08
C PRO A 261 -7.29 -9.48 -18.03
N PRO A 262 -6.67 -10.68 -18.17
CA PRO A 262 -7.21 -11.72 -19.05
C PRO A 262 -8.59 -12.24 -18.63
N ARG A 263 -8.99 -11.97 -17.39
CA ARG A 263 -10.25 -12.42 -16.78
C ARG A 263 -11.29 -11.31 -16.73
N HIS A 264 -10.92 -10.07 -17.07
CA HIS A 264 -11.75 -8.87 -16.90
C HIS A 264 -12.40 -8.81 -15.51
N SER A 265 -11.59 -9.05 -14.47
CA SER A 265 -12.04 -9.12 -13.08
C SER A 265 -11.08 -8.46 -12.11
N PHE A 266 -11.62 -8.08 -10.95
CA PHE A 266 -10.84 -7.79 -9.75
C PHE A 266 -10.78 -9.03 -8.87
N VAL A 267 -9.63 -9.29 -8.25
CA VAL A 267 -9.46 -10.32 -7.22
C VAL A 267 -9.15 -9.65 -5.89
N VAL A 268 -9.81 -10.13 -4.83
CA VAL A 268 -9.81 -9.48 -3.52
C VAL A 268 -9.49 -10.52 -2.45
N ALA A 269 -8.42 -10.29 -1.70
CA ALA A 269 -8.08 -11.06 -0.52
C ALA A 269 -8.73 -10.45 0.72
N LEU A 270 -9.45 -11.27 1.49
CA LEU A 270 -10.07 -10.88 2.75
C LEU A 270 -9.22 -11.35 3.93
N LYS A 271 -9.13 -10.49 4.95
CA LYS A 271 -8.12 -10.64 6.00
C LYS A 271 -8.56 -11.53 7.17
N ASP A 272 -9.86 -11.57 7.40
CA ASP A 272 -10.47 -12.04 8.65
C ASP A 272 -11.53 -13.13 8.41
N VAL A 273 -11.69 -13.57 7.17
CA VAL A 273 -12.58 -14.67 6.78
C VAL A 273 -11.89 -15.63 5.81
N HIS A 274 -12.45 -16.83 5.68
CA HIS A 274 -11.94 -17.90 4.82
C HIS A 274 -12.46 -17.81 3.37
N GLU A 275 -12.43 -16.60 2.80
CA GLU A 275 -12.88 -16.35 1.43
C GLU A 275 -11.89 -15.47 0.65
N LEU A 276 -11.75 -15.78 -0.63
CA LEU A 276 -11.19 -14.94 -1.69
C LEU A 276 -12.33 -14.54 -2.63
N TRP A 277 -12.39 -13.29 -3.09
CA TRP A 277 -13.42 -12.88 -4.04
C TRP A 277 -12.84 -12.59 -5.42
N GLU A 278 -13.64 -12.91 -6.45
CA GLU A 278 -13.45 -12.44 -7.82
C GLU A 278 -14.68 -11.61 -8.23
N LEU A 279 -14.47 -10.38 -8.71
CA LEU A 279 -15.52 -9.46 -9.15
C LEU A 279 -15.33 -9.14 -10.64
N PRO A 280 -16.03 -9.86 -11.55
CA PRO A 280 -15.94 -9.61 -13.00
C PRO A 280 -16.61 -8.29 -13.39
N TYR A 281 -16.03 -7.59 -14.37
CA TYR A 281 -16.54 -6.32 -14.91
C TYR A 281 -16.75 -6.29 -16.42
N ALA A 282 -16.50 -7.40 -17.13
CA ALA A 282 -16.78 -7.50 -18.57
C ALA A 282 -18.22 -7.06 -18.94
N ASN A 283 -19.19 -7.37 -18.08
CA ASN A 283 -20.61 -7.09 -18.31
C ASN A 283 -21.12 -5.82 -17.59
N GLY A 284 -20.23 -4.98 -17.03
CA GLY A 284 -20.62 -3.74 -16.34
C GLY A 284 -19.95 -3.55 -14.98
N LYS A 285 -20.64 -2.86 -14.07
CA LYS A 285 -20.09 -2.54 -12.75
C LYS A 285 -19.85 -3.81 -11.91
N PRO A 286 -18.63 -4.04 -11.37
CA PRO A 286 -18.28 -5.24 -10.62
C PRO A 286 -18.78 -5.17 -9.17
N VAL A 287 -20.07 -5.45 -8.96
CA VAL A 287 -20.73 -5.27 -7.65
C VAL A 287 -21.16 -6.59 -6.98
N ALA A 288 -21.01 -7.71 -7.67
CA ALA A 288 -21.40 -9.04 -7.19
C ALA A 288 -20.16 -9.95 -7.13
N PRO A 289 -19.62 -10.26 -5.94
CA PRO A 289 -18.46 -11.14 -5.82
C PRO A 289 -18.81 -12.61 -6.06
N LYS A 290 -18.02 -13.28 -6.90
CA LYS A 290 -17.86 -14.74 -6.88
C LYS A 290 -16.96 -15.08 -5.68
N ARG A 291 -17.49 -15.89 -4.76
CA ARG A 291 -16.79 -16.28 -3.52
C ARG A 291 -16.06 -17.60 -3.72
N LEU A 292 -14.77 -17.64 -3.41
CA LEU A 292 -13.93 -18.82 -3.43
C LEU A 292 -13.52 -19.13 -1.99
N ALA A 293 -13.94 -20.28 -1.46
CA ALA A 293 -13.54 -20.71 -0.13
C ALA A 293 -12.04 -21.05 -0.11
N VAL A 294 -11.35 -20.63 0.94
CA VAL A 294 -9.92 -20.92 1.14
C VAL A 294 -9.69 -21.60 2.48
N ALA A 295 -8.75 -22.55 2.50
CA ALA A 295 -8.48 -23.33 3.71
C ALA A 295 -7.92 -22.49 4.88
N ASP A 296 -7.28 -21.36 4.59
CA ASP A 296 -6.72 -20.44 5.57
C ASP A 296 -6.77 -18.99 5.07
N TYR A 297 -6.57 -18.04 5.98
CA TYR A 297 -6.50 -16.62 5.66
C TYR A 297 -5.35 -16.31 4.69
N LEU A 298 -5.64 -15.48 3.69
CA LEU A 298 -4.68 -14.98 2.72
C LEU A 298 -4.37 -13.51 2.99
N ASP A 299 -3.13 -13.21 3.38
CA ASP A 299 -2.71 -11.82 3.62
C ASP A 299 -2.19 -11.11 2.37
N ASP A 300 -1.44 -11.82 1.55
CA ASP A 300 -0.77 -11.30 0.37
C ASP A 300 -0.78 -12.37 -0.71
N PHE A 301 -0.79 -11.95 -1.98
CA PHE A 301 -0.83 -12.89 -3.08
C PHE A 301 -0.15 -12.37 -4.34
N SER A 302 0.15 -13.29 -5.24
CA SER A 302 0.67 -13.02 -6.59
C SER A 302 -0.04 -13.89 -7.61
N PHE A 303 -0.10 -13.44 -8.86
CA PHE A 303 -0.68 -14.21 -9.97
C PHE A 303 0.42 -14.89 -10.77
N SER A 304 0.15 -16.12 -11.24
CA SER A 304 0.94 -16.67 -12.35
C SER A 304 0.84 -15.76 -13.58
N PRO A 305 1.84 -15.77 -14.48
CA PRO A 305 1.83 -14.90 -15.67
C PRO A 305 0.60 -15.04 -16.59
N ASP A 306 -0.03 -16.20 -16.59
CA ASP A 306 -1.26 -16.49 -17.35
C ASP A 306 -2.56 -16.22 -16.57
N TYR A 307 -2.46 -15.72 -15.34
CA TYR A 307 -3.58 -15.45 -14.43
C TYR A 307 -4.50 -16.67 -14.19
N ARG A 308 -3.98 -17.89 -14.35
CA ARG A 308 -4.71 -19.11 -14.01
C ARG A 308 -4.58 -19.49 -12.54
N TYR A 309 -3.42 -19.20 -11.95
CA TYR A 309 -3.11 -19.54 -10.57
C TYR A 309 -2.88 -18.29 -9.72
N LEU A 310 -3.33 -18.35 -8.49
CA LEU A 310 -3.05 -17.40 -7.43
C LEU A 310 -2.15 -18.08 -6.39
N LEU A 311 -1.02 -17.46 -6.08
CA LEU A 311 -0.11 -17.86 -5.02
C LEU A 311 -0.37 -16.97 -3.82
N GLY A 312 -0.95 -17.52 -2.75
CA GLY A 312 -1.29 -16.77 -1.54
C GLY A 312 -0.45 -17.18 -0.34
N SER A 313 -0.06 -16.22 0.52
CA SER A 313 0.66 -16.51 1.75
C SER A 313 -0.34 -16.85 2.86
N SER A 314 -0.25 -18.06 3.42
CA SER A 314 -1.11 -18.53 4.52
C SER A 314 -0.45 -18.29 5.88
N ARG A 315 -1.26 -17.89 6.88
CA ARG A 315 -0.79 -17.63 8.25
C ARG A 315 -0.49 -18.93 9.01
N GLN A 316 -1.33 -19.95 8.83
CA GLN A 316 -1.26 -21.22 9.57
C GLN A 316 -0.38 -22.25 8.88
N ALA A 317 -0.44 -22.37 7.55
CA ALA A 317 0.30 -23.37 6.79
C ALA A 317 1.82 -23.12 6.78
N ARG A 318 2.26 -21.92 7.24
CA ARG A 318 3.67 -21.50 7.24
C ARG A 318 4.31 -21.72 5.87
N GLY A 319 3.64 -21.24 4.82
CA GLY A 319 3.99 -21.49 3.43
C GLY A 319 3.11 -20.72 2.44
N GLY A 320 3.30 -21.01 1.16
CA GLY A 320 2.46 -20.52 0.07
C GLY A 320 1.40 -21.54 -0.34
N GLU A 321 0.20 -21.09 -0.68
CA GLU A 321 -0.87 -21.90 -1.23
C GLU A 321 -1.10 -21.53 -2.69
N VAL A 322 -1.25 -22.52 -3.57
CA VAL A 322 -1.53 -22.31 -4.99
C VAL A 322 -2.97 -22.68 -5.27
N ILE A 323 -3.74 -21.70 -5.75
CA ILE A 323 -5.18 -21.83 -6.02
C ILE A 323 -5.40 -21.61 -7.51
N GLU A 324 -6.12 -22.51 -8.18
CA GLU A 324 -6.60 -22.29 -9.55
C GLU A 324 -7.86 -21.41 -9.52
N LEU A 325 -7.86 -20.28 -10.24
CA LEU A 325 -8.90 -19.25 -10.10
C LEU A 325 -10.26 -19.64 -10.69
N ASP A 326 -10.29 -20.50 -11.71
CA ASP A 326 -11.54 -20.94 -12.33
C ASP A 326 -12.33 -21.86 -11.40
N SER A 327 -11.66 -22.88 -10.87
CA SER A 327 -12.22 -23.92 -10.00
C SER A 327 -12.25 -23.52 -8.52
N GLY A 328 -11.36 -22.61 -8.09
CA GLY A 328 -11.09 -22.31 -6.68
C GLY A 328 -10.35 -23.42 -5.94
N ALA A 329 -9.91 -24.46 -6.64
CA ALA A 329 -9.24 -25.60 -6.02
C ALA A 329 -7.80 -25.23 -5.61
N ARG A 330 -7.41 -25.66 -4.42
CA ARG A 330 -5.99 -25.67 -4.03
C ARG A 330 -5.27 -26.79 -4.76
N VAL A 331 -4.31 -26.44 -5.62
CA VAL A 331 -3.55 -27.40 -6.46
C VAL A 331 -2.17 -27.74 -5.90
N ALA A 332 -1.62 -26.90 -5.02
CA ALA A 332 -0.36 -27.16 -4.33
C ALA A 332 -0.25 -26.38 -3.02
N SER A 333 0.55 -26.91 -2.10
CA SER A 333 1.04 -26.20 -0.91
C SER A 333 2.56 -26.19 -0.96
N ILE A 334 3.16 -25.01 -0.88
CA ILE A 334 4.59 -24.79 -1.03
C ILE A 334 5.18 -24.48 0.35
N PRO A 335 6.00 -25.36 0.92
CA PRO A 335 6.67 -25.05 2.18
C PRO A 335 7.68 -23.92 1.95
N LEU A 336 7.40 -22.74 2.52
CA LEU A 336 8.28 -21.58 2.43
C LEU A 336 8.71 -21.18 3.84
N SER A 337 10.00 -20.97 4.02
CA SER A 337 10.54 -20.57 5.32
C SER A 337 10.14 -19.12 5.65
N GLY A 338 10.04 -18.78 6.94
CA GLY A 338 9.81 -17.39 7.37
C GLY A 338 8.43 -16.84 6.98
N MET A 339 8.43 -15.66 6.36
CA MET A 339 7.22 -14.97 5.90
C MET A 339 7.51 -14.38 4.51
N PRO A 340 7.19 -15.11 3.43
CA PRO A 340 7.42 -14.63 2.06
C PRO A 340 6.51 -13.45 1.76
N HIS A 341 7.02 -12.45 1.03
CA HIS A 341 6.24 -11.30 0.59
C HIS A 341 5.90 -11.45 -0.90
N LEU A 342 4.84 -12.22 -1.16
CA LEU A 342 4.48 -12.69 -2.49
C LEU A 342 4.11 -11.55 -3.45
N GLY A 343 3.49 -10.47 -2.97
CA GLY A 343 3.14 -9.30 -3.79
C GLY A 343 4.36 -8.54 -4.33
N SER A 344 5.54 -8.74 -3.74
CA SER A 344 6.82 -8.23 -4.28
C SER A 344 7.59 -9.29 -5.08
N GLY A 345 7.03 -10.49 -5.23
CA GLY A 345 7.64 -11.56 -6.00
C GLY A 345 7.55 -11.32 -7.50
N ILE A 346 8.46 -11.95 -8.25
CA ILE A 346 8.60 -11.77 -9.69
C ILE A 346 8.71 -13.12 -10.40
N TYR A 347 8.36 -13.13 -11.68
CA TYR A 347 8.44 -14.30 -12.56
C TYR A 347 9.40 -14.03 -13.70
N TRP A 348 10.12 -15.06 -14.14
CA TRP A 348 10.91 -15.03 -15.38
C TRP A 348 11.06 -16.44 -15.95
N LYS A 349 11.46 -16.53 -17.22
CA LYS A 349 11.84 -17.81 -17.84
C LYS A 349 13.31 -18.15 -17.59
N ARG A 350 13.55 -19.38 -17.12
CA ARG A 350 14.87 -19.99 -16.94
C ARG A 350 14.86 -21.35 -17.62
N ASP A 351 15.76 -21.58 -18.58
CA ASP A 351 15.78 -22.81 -19.40
C ASP A 351 14.41 -23.13 -20.05
N GLY A 352 13.68 -22.10 -20.49
CA GLY A 352 12.35 -22.22 -21.08
C GLY A 352 11.21 -22.49 -20.07
N ARG A 353 11.51 -22.65 -18.78
CA ARG A 353 10.53 -22.86 -17.71
C ARG A 353 10.27 -21.57 -16.94
N TRP A 354 9.02 -21.38 -16.50
CA TRP A 354 8.71 -20.30 -15.56
C TRP A 354 9.21 -20.63 -14.16
N VAL A 355 9.89 -19.67 -13.56
CA VAL A 355 10.22 -19.69 -12.14
C VAL A 355 9.64 -18.45 -11.46
N PHE A 356 9.40 -18.55 -10.17
CA PHE A 356 8.98 -17.44 -9.31
C PHE A 356 10.00 -17.26 -8.21
N ALA A 357 10.37 -16.00 -7.92
CA ALA A 357 11.13 -15.69 -6.73
C ALA A 357 10.41 -14.66 -5.86
N THR A 358 10.53 -14.85 -4.55
CA THR A 358 9.94 -13.96 -3.54
C THR A 358 10.96 -13.59 -2.49
N PRO A 359 10.98 -12.32 -2.03
CA PRO A 359 11.73 -11.94 -0.86
C PRO A 359 11.01 -12.44 0.41
N ASN A 360 11.68 -12.29 1.55
CA ASN A 360 11.17 -12.71 2.84
C ASN A 360 11.32 -11.59 3.87
N ILE A 361 10.26 -11.32 4.63
CA ILE A 361 10.23 -10.20 5.57
C ILE A 361 10.72 -10.58 6.98
N ARG A 362 11.05 -11.85 7.22
CA ARG A 362 11.56 -12.33 8.52
C ARG A 362 12.95 -12.98 8.45
N ARG A 363 13.36 -13.50 7.29
CA ARG A 363 14.65 -14.19 7.10
C ARG A 363 15.41 -13.60 5.93
N GLY A 364 16.75 -13.64 5.99
CA GLY A 364 17.61 -13.29 4.87
C GLY A 364 17.70 -14.40 3.83
N VAL A 365 16.60 -14.62 3.12
CA VAL A 365 16.51 -15.61 2.03
C VAL A 365 15.63 -15.10 0.90
N ILE A 366 16.00 -15.44 -0.33
CA ILE A 366 15.13 -15.39 -1.51
C ILE A 366 14.74 -16.82 -1.86
N SER A 367 13.44 -17.11 -1.86
CA SER A 367 12.94 -18.43 -2.25
C SER A 367 12.63 -18.42 -3.74
N VAL A 368 13.18 -19.38 -4.50
CA VAL A 368 12.90 -19.59 -5.92
C VAL A 368 12.12 -20.89 -6.09
N ILE A 369 11.05 -20.86 -6.88
CA ILE A 369 10.08 -21.95 -7.06
C ILE A 369 9.93 -22.25 -8.56
N ASP A 370 9.90 -23.53 -8.94
CA ASP A 370 9.55 -23.97 -10.30
C ASP A 370 8.02 -24.05 -10.46
N LEU A 371 7.45 -23.34 -11.43
CA LEU A 371 6.00 -23.29 -11.64
C LEU A 371 5.43 -24.56 -12.25
N GLN A 372 6.23 -25.41 -12.89
CA GLN A 372 5.73 -26.62 -13.54
C GLN A 372 5.22 -27.65 -12.51
N ASN A 373 5.84 -27.67 -11.33
CA ASN A 373 5.53 -28.65 -10.28
C ASN A 373 5.37 -28.03 -8.87
N TRP A 374 5.44 -26.70 -8.77
CA TRP A 374 5.31 -25.93 -7.53
C TRP A 374 6.34 -26.29 -6.45
N LYS A 375 7.49 -26.87 -6.83
CA LYS A 375 8.53 -27.26 -5.88
C LYS A 375 9.53 -26.12 -5.67
N PRO A 376 10.01 -25.91 -4.44
CA PRO A 376 11.17 -25.04 -4.20
C PRO A 376 12.37 -25.53 -5.03
N LEU A 377 12.96 -24.62 -5.80
CA LEU A 377 14.14 -24.86 -6.63
C LEU A 377 15.43 -24.49 -5.89
N LYS A 378 15.46 -23.33 -5.22
CA LYS A 378 16.62 -22.84 -4.47
C LYS A 378 16.18 -21.86 -3.38
N GLU A 379 16.86 -21.86 -2.24
CA GLU A 379 16.88 -20.72 -1.31
C GLU A 379 18.24 -20.03 -1.43
N ILE A 380 18.22 -18.74 -1.74
CA ILE A 380 19.43 -17.91 -1.90
C ILE A 380 19.59 -17.11 -0.61
N VAL A 381 20.66 -17.38 0.14
CA VAL A 381 20.93 -16.68 1.41
C VAL A 381 21.35 -15.23 1.15
N THR A 382 20.80 -14.31 1.92
CA THR A 382 21.09 -12.86 1.87
C THR A 382 21.50 -12.35 3.25
N ASP A 383 22.05 -11.13 3.32
CA ASP A 383 22.57 -10.53 4.56
C ASP A 383 21.44 -10.22 5.59
N GLY A 384 20.18 -10.25 5.16
CA GLY A 384 19.02 -10.01 6.03
C GLY A 384 17.70 -9.99 5.25
N PRO A 385 16.56 -9.89 5.96
CA PRO A 385 15.25 -9.91 5.33
C PRO A 385 15.06 -8.73 4.38
N GLY A 386 14.46 -9.01 3.23
CA GLY A 386 14.19 -8.05 2.16
C GLY A 386 12.70 -7.72 2.06
N PHE A 387 12.38 -6.71 1.27
CA PHE A 387 11.00 -6.30 1.03
C PHE A 387 10.63 -6.30 -0.45
N PHE A 388 11.50 -5.79 -1.33
CA PHE A 388 11.18 -5.64 -2.75
C PHE A 388 12.06 -6.51 -3.64
N MET A 389 11.47 -7.04 -4.71
CA MET A 389 12.20 -7.58 -5.87
C MET A 389 11.72 -6.91 -7.16
N ARG A 390 12.62 -6.82 -8.14
CA ARG A 390 12.35 -6.30 -9.48
C ARG A 390 13.25 -6.98 -10.50
N SER A 391 12.79 -7.10 -11.75
CA SER A 391 13.66 -7.37 -12.89
C SER A 391 13.09 -6.69 -14.13
N HIS A 392 13.72 -6.95 -15.27
CA HIS A 392 13.29 -6.57 -16.60
C HIS A 392 13.63 -7.72 -17.56
N ALA A 393 12.89 -7.84 -18.67
CA ALA A 393 13.18 -8.85 -19.70
C ALA A 393 14.62 -8.73 -20.21
N ASP A 394 15.08 -7.49 -20.44
CA ASP A 394 16.42 -7.17 -20.94
C ASP A 394 17.53 -7.12 -19.86
N SER A 395 17.19 -7.29 -18.58
CA SER A 395 18.17 -7.41 -17.50
C SER A 395 18.48 -8.89 -17.26
N PRO A 396 19.75 -9.34 -17.18
CA PRO A 396 20.07 -10.71 -16.77
C PRO A 396 19.87 -10.96 -15.27
N TYR A 397 19.62 -9.90 -14.48
CA TYR A 397 19.53 -9.96 -13.03
C TYR A 397 18.11 -9.77 -12.49
N ALA A 398 17.81 -10.48 -11.40
CA ALA A 398 16.76 -10.16 -10.44
C ALA A 398 17.36 -9.31 -9.32
N TRP A 399 16.81 -8.12 -9.11
CA TRP A 399 17.29 -7.12 -8.17
C TRP A 399 16.46 -7.21 -6.89
N THR A 400 17.12 -7.28 -5.74
CA THR A 400 16.46 -7.38 -4.43
C THR A 400 17.20 -6.58 -3.37
N ASP A 401 16.50 -6.15 -2.34
CA ASP A 401 17.08 -5.46 -1.19
C ASP A 401 17.19 -6.34 0.06
N THR A 402 17.88 -5.83 1.07
CA THR A 402 17.88 -6.33 2.46
C THR A 402 17.24 -5.32 3.41
N PHE A 403 16.16 -4.68 2.95
CA PHE A 403 15.54 -3.49 3.53
C PHE A 403 15.21 -3.58 5.03
N LEU A 404 14.90 -4.78 5.53
CA LEU A 404 14.51 -5.04 6.92
C LEU A 404 15.65 -5.62 7.77
N GLY A 405 16.80 -5.89 7.16
CA GLY A 405 17.98 -6.44 7.81
C GLY A 405 18.73 -5.44 8.67
N LYS A 406 19.68 -5.92 9.48
CA LYS A 406 20.64 -5.05 10.19
C LYS A 406 21.57 -4.32 9.23
N LYS A 407 21.97 -5.01 8.15
CA LYS A 407 22.65 -4.42 7.00
C LYS A 407 21.61 -4.26 5.89
N HIS A 408 21.31 -3.02 5.55
CA HIS A 408 20.16 -2.63 4.73
C HIS A 408 20.51 -1.57 3.67
N ASP A 409 21.80 -1.45 3.32
CA ASP A 409 22.33 -0.40 2.46
C ASP A 409 22.81 -0.91 1.09
N GLU A 410 22.55 -2.18 0.79
CA GLU A 410 22.89 -2.85 -0.46
C GLU A 410 21.64 -3.29 -1.25
N ILE A 411 21.76 -3.23 -2.57
CA ILE A 411 20.90 -3.93 -3.52
C ILE A 411 21.69 -5.10 -4.10
N LEU A 412 21.11 -6.29 -4.02
CA LEU A 412 21.70 -7.54 -4.50
C LEU A 412 21.17 -7.83 -5.91
N LEU A 413 22.06 -8.18 -6.82
CA LEU A 413 21.73 -8.58 -8.18
C LEU A 413 21.97 -10.08 -8.30
N ILE A 414 20.87 -10.83 -8.35
CA ILE A 414 20.86 -12.28 -8.49
C ILE A 414 20.79 -12.61 -9.98
N ASP A 415 21.76 -13.36 -10.48
CA ASP A 415 21.73 -13.85 -11.87
C ASP A 415 20.54 -14.79 -12.07
N LYS A 416 19.69 -14.50 -13.06
CA LYS A 416 18.44 -15.23 -13.33
C LYS A 416 18.67 -16.68 -13.76
N GLN A 417 19.88 -17.01 -14.25
CA GLN A 417 20.24 -18.32 -14.74
C GLN A 417 20.97 -19.15 -13.66
N THR A 418 21.99 -18.60 -13.01
CA THR A 418 22.75 -19.34 -11.97
C THR A 418 22.05 -19.35 -10.61
N LEU A 419 21.12 -18.40 -10.39
CA LEU A 419 20.44 -18.17 -9.12
C LEU A 419 21.44 -17.86 -7.99
N GLU A 420 22.48 -17.08 -8.30
CA GLU A 420 23.52 -16.66 -7.36
C GLU A 420 23.63 -15.14 -7.34
N ILE A 421 24.04 -14.57 -6.21
CA ILE A 421 24.30 -13.13 -6.11
C ILE A 421 25.56 -12.84 -6.92
N ALA A 422 25.40 -12.20 -8.08
CA ALA A 422 26.48 -11.85 -8.98
C ALA A 422 27.11 -10.50 -8.62
N HIS A 423 26.27 -9.52 -8.24
CA HIS A 423 26.72 -8.17 -7.93
C HIS A 423 25.98 -7.57 -6.73
N ARG A 424 26.57 -6.51 -6.17
CA ARG A 424 26.02 -5.73 -5.05
C ARG A 424 26.23 -4.25 -5.34
N LEU A 425 25.17 -3.47 -5.25
CA LEU A 425 25.23 -2.01 -5.36
C LEU A 425 24.99 -1.39 -3.99
N ARG A 426 25.81 -0.41 -3.62
CA ARG A 426 25.75 0.23 -2.31
C ARG A 426 25.60 1.75 -2.48
N PRO A 427 24.41 2.25 -2.84
CA PRO A 427 24.22 3.63 -3.26
C PRO A 427 24.52 4.66 -2.16
N SER A 428 24.38 4.28 -0.88
CA SER A 428 24.70 5.15 0.25
C SER A 428 24.99 4.32 1.50
N PRO A 429 26.27 4.06 1.82
CA PRO A 429 26.66 3.26 2.97
C PRO A 429 25.99 3.73 4.28
N GLY A 430 25.44 2.77 5.03
CA GLY A 430 24.75 3.00 6.30
C GLY A 430 23.31 3.49 6.19
N LYS A 431 22.83 3.87 5.00
CA LYS A 431 21.45 4.32 4.77
C LYS A 431 20.62 3.21 4.13
N VAL A 432 19.32 3.19 4.41
CA VAL A 432 18.42 2.17 3.85
C VAL A 432 18.35 2.31 2.33
N ALA A 433 18.66 1.24 1.59
CA ALA A 433 18.50 1.14 0.15
C ALA A 433 17.39 0.14 -0.16
N GLY A 434 16.50 0.47 -1.10
CA GLY A 434 15.42 -0.44 -1.47
C GLY A 434 14.57 0.07 -2.62
N HIS A 435 13.77 -0.84 -3.18
CA HIS A 435 12.94 -0.64 -4.37
C HIS A 435 13.75 -0.27 -5.62
N VAL A 436 13.53 -1.03 -6.70
CA VAL A 436 14.12 -0.78 -8.03
C VAL A 436 12.98 -0.63 -9.03
N GLU A 437 13.15 0.24 -10.01
CA GLU A 437 12.27 0.34 -11.18
C GLU A 437 13.13 0.63 -12.41
N PHE A 438 12.75 0.11 -13.57
CA PHE A 438 13.52 0.26 -14.80
C PHE A 438 12.92 1.34 -15.69
N THR A 439 13.74 1.91 -16.57
CA THR A 439 13.26 2.59 -17.78
C THR A 439 12.47 1.59 -18.63
N ARG A 440 11.65 2.11 -19.56
CA ARG A 440 10.79 1.28 -20.40
C ARG A 440 11.57 0.24 -21.23
N ASP A 441 12.80 0.56 -21.58
CA ASP A 441 13.72 -0.29 -22.35
C ASP A 441 14.64 -1.16 -21.48
N GLY A 442 14.51 -1.10 -20.15
CA GLY A 442 15.37 -1.82 -19.22
C GLY A 442 16.80 -1.29 -19.09
N ARG A 443 17.18 -0.25 -19.83
CA ARG A 443 18.56 0.24 -19.94
C ARG A 443 19.11 0.82 -18.64
N TYR A 444 18.24 1.45 -17.84
CA TYR A 444 18.61 2.07 -16.57
C TYR A 444 17.71 1.58 -15.44
N ALA A 445 18.30 1.46 -14.25
CA ALA A 445 17.63 1.07 -13.01
C ALA A 445 17.66 2.22 -11.99
N LEU A 446 16.51 2.55 -11.43
CA LEU A 446 16.35 3.64 -10.47
C LEU A 446 16.14 3.09 -9.04
N LEU A 447 17.09 3.36 -8.16
CA LEU A 447 17.15 2.89 -6.78
C LEU A 447 16.78 4.02 -5.83
N SER A 448 16.05 3.70 -4.74
CA SER A 448 15.78 4.68 -3.68
C SER A 448 16.71 4.47 -2.49
N VAL A 449 17.28 5.55 -1.98
CA VAL A 449 17.89 5.62 -0.65
C VAL A 449 16.84 6.23 0.29
N TRP A 450 16.24 5.40 1.14
CA TRP A 450 15.10 5.70 2.02
C TRP A 450 15.55 6.38 3.32
N ASP A 451 16.16 7.55 3.19
CA ASP A 451 16.66 8.35 4.30
C ASP A 451 16.14 9.79 4.22
N ARG A 452 16.15 10.53 5.34
CA ARG A 452 15.80 11.96 5.31
C ARG A 452 16.72 12.70 4.34
N ASP A 453 18.01 12.37 4.38
CA ASP A 453 19.03 12.88 3.46
C ASP A 453 19.23 11.83 2.35
N GLY A 454 18.12 11.42 1.73
CA GLY A 454 18.03 10.36 0.75
C GLY A 454 18.28 10.81 -0.68
N ALA A 455 18.15 9.87 -1.62
CA ALA A 455 18.32 10.13 -3.04
C ALA A 455 17.61 9.08 -3.91
N LEU A 456 17.15 9.50 -5.09
CA LEU A 456 16.88 8.62 -6.20
C LEU A 456 18.16 8.50 -7.03
N VAL A 457 18.68 7.28 -7.19
CA VAL A 457 19.97 7.02 -7.83
C VAL A 457 19.73 6.21 -9.10
N VAL A 458 20.23 6.71 -10.23
CA VAL A 458 20.09 6.09 -11.54
C VAL A 458 21.38 5.32 -11.84
N TYR A 459 21.24 4.04 -12.13
CA TYR A 459 22.32 3.17 -12.57
C TYR A 459 22.12 2.76 -14.01
N ASP A 460 23.21 2.70 -14.75
CA ASP A 460 23.31 1.91 -15.96
C ASP A 460 23.08 0.42 -15.61
N ALA A 461 22.02 -0.19 -16.15
CA ALA A 461 21.65 -1.57 -15.76
C ALA A 461 22.62 -2.63 -16.33
N HIS A 462 23.48 -2.28 -17.28
CA HIS A 462 24.45 -3.19 -17.89
C HIS A 462 25.84 -3.03 -17.29
N SER A 463 26.37 -1.80 -17.24
CA SER A 463 27.69 -1.54 -16.64
C SER A 463 27.65 -1.53 -15.11
N LEU A 464 26.46 -1.37 -14.53
CA LEU A 464 26.22 -1.24 -13.09
C LEU A 464 26.85 0.01 -12.46
N GLU A 465 27.19 1.00 -13.29
CA GLU A 465 27.73 2.29 -12.86
C GLU A 465 26.62 3.29 -12.57
N GLU A 466 26.81 4.12 -11.55
CA GLU A 466 25.91 5.23 -11.25
C GLU A 466 26.07 6.32 -12.32
N VAL A 467 24.95 6.74 -12.92
CA VAL A 467 24.95 7.77 -13.98
C VAL A 467 24.31 9.07 -13.54
N LYS A 468 23.42 9.04 -12.54
CA LYS A 468 22.78 10.25 -12.01
C LYS A 468 22.29 10.06 -10.58
N ARG A 469 22.22 11.16 -9.84
CA ARG A 469 21.70 11.19 -8.46
C ARG A 469 20.84 12.42 -8.24
N LEU A 470 19.64 12.21 -7.70
CA LEU A 470 18.67 13.24 -7.38
C LEU A 470 18.39 13.22 -5.88
N PRO A 471 18.90 14.20 -5.09
CA PRO A 471 18.60 14.29 -3.66
C PRO A 471 17.09 14.44 -3.42
N MET A 472 16.55 13.62 -2.51
CA MET A 472 15.11 13.59 -2.18
C MET A 472 14.93 13.20 -0.71
N ASN A 473 13.88 13.71 -0.06
CA ASN A 473 13.56 13.33 1.32
C ASN A 473 12.75 12.04 1.36
N LYS A 474 13.39 10.94 1.75
CA LYS A 474 12.83 9.58 1.79
C LYS A 474 12.07 9.21 0.51
N PRO A 475 12.72 9.23 -0.68
CA PRO A 475 12.13 8.67 -1.88
C PRO A 475 11.81 7.20 -1.62
N SER A 476 10.60 6.80 -1.99
CA SER A 476 10.07 5.48 -1.70
C SER A 476 9.92 4.65 -2.97
N GLY A 477 8.69 4.34 -3.38
CA GLY A 477 8.41 3.71 -4.67
C GLY A 477 8.56 4.69 -5.83
N LYS A 478 8.98 4.15 -6.98
CA LYS A 478 8.93 4.84 -8.27
C LYS A 478 8.39 3.89 -9.33
N TYR A 479 7.64 4.40 -10.29
CA TYR A 479 6.82 3.58 -11.18
C TYR A 479 6.92 4.09 -12.61
N ASN A 480 7.51 3.30 -13.50
CA ASN A 480 7.61 3.63 -14.92
C ASN A 480 6.29 3.31 -15.62
N VAL A 481 5.77 4.28 -16.38
CA VAL A 481 4.47 4.15 -17.06
C VAL A 481 4.45 2.93 -17.98
N GLY A 482 5.41 2.83 -18.91
CA GLY A 482 5.47 1.76 -19.90
C GLY A 482 5.57 0.37 -19.28
N ASN A 483 6.44 0.19 -18.29
CA ASN A 483 6.59 -1.09 -17.60
C ASN A 483 5.33 -1.51 -16.84
N LYS A 484 4.62 -0.56 -16.24
CA LYS A 484 3.41 -0.83 -15.45
C LYS A 484 2.18 -1.15 -16.30
N ILE A 485 2.00 -0.50 -17.45
CA ILE A 485 0.87 -0.79 -18.35
C ILE A 485 1.15 -1.99 -19.26
N GLY A 486 2.43 -2.26 -19.57
CA GLY A 486 2.84 -3.41 -20.37
C GLY A 486 2.94 -4.71 -19.60
N TYR A 487 2.82 -4.68 -18.27
CA TYR A 487 3.06 -5.83 -17.39
C TYR A 487 4.40 -6.53 -17.68
N ALA A 488 5.46 -5.74 -17.87
CA ALA A 488 6.77 -6.22 -18.32
C ALA A 488 7.30 -7.36 -17.42
N GLU A 489 7.93 -8.39 -18.01
CA GLU A 489 8.52 -9.50 -17.24
C GLU A 489 9.45 -8.97 -16.13
N GLY A 490 9.38 -9.58 -14.94
CA GLY A 490 10.12 -9.08 -13.78
C GLY A 490 9.43 -7.94 -13.03
N THR A 491 8.24 -7.52 -13.47
CA THR A 491 7.38 -6.57 -12.76
C THR A 491 6.56 -7.30 -11.71
N SER A 492 6.68 -6.92 -10.44
CA SER A 492 5.71 -7.33 -9.42
C SER A 492 4.35 -6.65 -9.66
N HIS A 493 3.27 -7.43 -9.51
CA HIS A 493 1.90 -7.03 -9.83
C HIS A 493 1.26 -6.10 -8.78
#